data_AF-A0A1H0TDM3-F1
#
_entry.id   AF-A0A1H0TDM3-F1
#
_cell.length_a   1.000
_cell.length_b   1.000
_cell.length_c   1.000
_cell.angle_alpha   90.00
_cell.angle_beta   90.00
_cell.angle_gamma   90.00
#
_symmetry.space_group_name_H-M   'P 1'
#
loop_
_entity.id
_entity.type
_entity.pdbx_description
1 polymer ?
#
loop_
_entity_poly.entity_id
_entity_poly.type
_entity_poly.pdbx_seq_one_letter_code
_entity_poly.pdbx_strand_id
1 'polypeptide(L)' 'MDKKICWIIIFFTIAVNVVMLQFTIESYFGLEYEHVFKYTVIGLISSIFAIITYLYWRKLEYNENNK' A
#
# COMPACT_ATOMS: atom_id res chain seq x y z
N MET A 1 -10.49 -4.25 -14.64
CA MET A 1 -10.80 -3.70 -13.30
C MET A 1 -11.57 -2.42 -13.52
N ASP A 2 -12.77 -2.30 -12.95
CA ASP A 2 -13.46 -1.02 -12.91
C ASP A 2 -12.62 0.02 -12.16
N LYS A 3 -12.63 1.29 -12.60
CA LYS A 3 -11.94 2.39 -11.91
C LYS A 3 -12.25 2.44 -10.41
N LYS A 4 -13.50 2.13 -10.05
CA LYS A 4 -13.97 2.08 -8.66
C LYS A 4 -13.24 1.02 -7.83
N ILE A 5 -12.96 -0.15 -8.43
CA ILE A 5 -12.26 -1.25 -7.75
C ILE A 5 -10.78 -0.90 -7.52
N CYS A 6 -10.11 -0.28 -8.49
CA CYS A 6 -8.74 0.22 -8.29
C CYS A 6 -8.66 1.22 -7.13
N TRP A 7 -9.61 2.15 -7.06
CA TRP A 7 -9.63 3.16 -6.00
C TRP A 7 -9.86 2.56 -4.62
N ILE A 8 -10.77 1.59 -4.50
CA ILE A 8 -11.00 0.84 -3.26
C ILE A 8 -9.72 0.10 -2.82
N ILE A 9 -9.02 -0.55 -3.75
CA ILE A 9 -7.79 -1.27 -3.45
C ILE A 9 -6.67 -0.32 -3.01
N ILE A 10 -6.50 0.81 -3.67
CA ILE A 10 -5.51 1.84 -3.27
C ILE A 10 -5.83 2.33 -1.86
N PHE A 11 -7.09 2.69 -1.58
CA PHE A 11 -7.53 3.15 -0.27
C PHE A 11 -7.26 2.11 0.82
N PHE A 12 -7.62 0.85 0.57
CA PHE A 12 -7.40 -0.23 1.54
C PHE A 12 -5.91 -0.51 1.76
N THR A 13 -5.12 -0.46 0.69
CA THR A 13 -3.67 -0.66 0.77
C THR A 13 -3.00 0.44 1.61
N ILE A 14 -3.42 1.70 1.44
CA ILE A 14 -2.95 2.82 2.26
C ILE A 14 -3.33 2.61 3.73
N ALA A 15 -4.57 2.22 4.03
CA ALA A 15 -5.02 1.97 5.40
C ALA A 15 -4.18 0.89 6.09
N VAL A 16 -3.93 -0.23 5.40
CA VAL A 16 -3.04 -1.30 5.89
C VAL A 16 -1.61 -0.80 6.11
N ASN A 17 -1.11 0.06 5.23
CA ASN A 17 0.22 0.64 5.34
C ASN A 17 0.37 1.51 6.59
N VAL A 18 -0.63 2.34 6.89
CA VAL A 18 -0.67 3.19 8.10
C VAL A 18 -0.69 2.34 9.37
N VAL A 19 -1.48 1.26 9.40
CA VAL A 19 -1.54 0.35 10.55
C VAL A 19 -0.21 -0.38 10.76
N MET A 20 0.42 -0.87 9.68
CA MET A 20 1.75 -1.47 9.74
C MET A 20 2.80 -0.50 10.25
N LEU A 21 2.73 0.77 9.85
CA LEU A 21 3.63 1.82 10.35
C LEU A 21 3.43 2.06 11.85
N GLN A 22 2.18 2.08 12.33
CA GLN A 22 1.89 2.22 13.75
C GLN A 22 2.50 1.06 14.56
N PHE A 23 2.32 -0.19 14.13
CA PHE A 23 2.96 -1.34 14.79
C PHE A 23 4.49 -1.31 14.70
N THR A 24 5.05 -0.81 13.60
CA THR A 24 6.51 -0.62 13.49
C THR A 24 7.02 0.36 14.55
N ILE A 25 6.31 1.46 14.78
CA ILE A 25 6.66 2.46 15.79
C ILE A 25 6.53 1.86 17.20
N GLU A 26 5.44 1.14 17.46
CA GLU A 26 5.19 0.49 18.75
C GLU A 26 6.26 -0.55 19.07
N SER A 27 6.60 -1.43 18.13
CA SER A 27 7.69 -2.41 18.30
C SER A 27 9.06 -1.74 18.47
N TYR A 28 9.30 -0.59 17.84
CA TYR A 28 10.56 0.15 18.03
C TYR A 28 10.69 0.66 19.47
N PHE A 29 9.62 1.27 20.01
CA PHE A 29 9.59 1.70 21.41
C PHE A 29 9.56 0.53 22.39
N GLY A 30 8.98 -0.62 22.00
CA GLY A 30 9.01 -1.87 22.76
C GLY A 30 10.36 -2.59 22.75
N LEU A 31 11.37 -2.06 22.03
CA LEU A 31 12.68 -2.71 21.82
C LEU A 31 12.58 -4.08 21.12
N GLU A 32 11.47 -4.33 20.43
CA GLU A 32 11.16 -5.55 19.68
C GLU A 32 11.64 -5.44 18.24
N TYR A 33 12.96 -5.29 18.05
CA TYR A 33 13.56 -5.01 16.74
C TYR A 33 13.26 -6.07 15.66
N GLU A 34 13.02 -7.32 16.05
CA GLU A 34 12.61 -8.38 15.11
C GLU A 34 11.22 -8.10 14.52
N HIS A 35 10.29 -7.57 15.32
CA HIS A 35 8.96 -7.16 14.88
C HIS A 35 9.02 -5.89 14.02
N VAL A 36 9.89 -4.93 14.38
CA VAL A 36 10.15 -3.73 13.55
C VAL A 36 10.56 -4.13 12.14
N PHE A 37 11.52 -5.05 12.00
CA PHE A 37 11.99 -5.49 10.69
C PHE A 37 10.88 -6.19 9.89
N LYS A 38 10.11 -7.08 10.52
CA LYS A 38 8.98 -7.77 9.88
C LYS A 38 7.92 -6.80 9.37
N TYR A 39 7.47 -5.85 10.19
CA TYR A 39 6.44 -4.88 9.80
C TYR A 39 6.94 -3.89 8.75
N THR A 40 8.22 -3.48 8.82
CA THR A 40 8.83 -2.63 7.80
C THR A 40 8.87 -3.32 6.43
N VAL A 41 9.27 -4.59 6.37
CA VAL A 41 9.28 -5.36 5.11
C VAL A 41 7.89 -5.50 4.53
N ILE A 42 6.88 -5.81 5.36
CA ILE A 42 5.48 -5.91 4.92
C ILE A 42 4.98 -4.55 4.41
N GLY A 43 5.31 -3.45 5.10
CA GLY A 43 4.99 -2.09 4.68
C GLY A 43 5.61 -1.74 3.32
N LEU A 44 6.88 -2.08 3.10
CA LEU A 44 7.55 -1.87 1.81
C LEU A 44 6.88 -2.65 0.66
N ILE A 45 6.57 -3.92 0.88
CA ILE A 45 5.89 -4.76 -0.11
C ILE A 45 4.51 -4.16 -0.43
N SER A 46 3.75 -3.79 0.60
CA SER A 46 2.44 -3.14 0.45
C SER A 46 2.52 -1.84 -0.36
N SER A 47 3.53 -1.00 -0.11
CA SER A 47 3.76 0.22 -0.88
C SER A 47 4.08 -0.06 -2.35
N ILE A 48 4.87 -1.09 -2.66
CA ILE A 48 5.16 -1.50 -4.04
C ILE A 48 3.86 -1.92 -4.74
N PHE A 49 3.02 -2.73 -4.09
CA PHE A 49 1.72 -3.12 -4.65
C PHE A 49 0.82 -1.90 -4.89
N ALA A 50 0.75 -0.95 -3.95
CA ALA A 50 -0.01 0.29 -4.13
C ALA A 50 0.44 1.08 -5.36
N ILE A 51 1.77 1.20 -5.57
CA ILE A 51 2.34 1.89 -6.73
C ILE A 51 1.97 1.17 -8.04
N ILE A 52 2.07 -0.16 -8.07
CA ILE A 52 1.71 -0.95 -9.26
C ILE A 52 0.22 -0.78 -9.57
N THR A 53 -0.66 -0.87 -8.56
CA THR A 53 -2.10 -0.65 -8.74
C THR A 53 -2.40 0.76 -9.23
N TYR A 54 -1.71 1.78 -8.71
CA TYR A 54 -1.84 3.16 -9.16
C TYR A 54 -1.41 3.33 -10.62
N LEU A 55 -0.27 2.76 -11.02
CA LEU A 55 0.18 2.79 -12.42
C LEU A 55 -0.79 2.08 -13.36
N TYR A 56 -1.37 0.96 -12.92
CA TYR A 56 -2.38 0.23 -13.68
C TYR A 56 -3.66 1.06 -13.84
N TRP A 57 -4.15 1.69 -12.77
CA TRP A 57 -5.29 2.61 -12.83
C TRP A 57 -5.05 3.77 -13.79
N ARG A 58 -3.88 4.40 -13.72
CA ARG A 58 -3.49 5.51 -14.62
C ARG A 58 -3.46 5.07 -16.09
N LYS A 59 -2.96 3.85 -16.38
CA LYS A 59 -2.97 3.29 -17.75
C LYS A 59 -4.40 3.03 -18.25
N LEU A 60 -5.27 2.56 -17.36
CA LEU A 60 -6.68 2.29 -17.68
C LEU A 60 -7.43 3.58 -18.00
N GLU A 61 -7.19 4.64 -17.22
CA GLU A 61 -7.76 5.96 -17.48
C GLU A 61 -7.25 6.60 -18.77
N TYR A 62 -5.96 6.47 -19.08
CA TYR A 62 -5.38 6.99 -20.32
C TYR A 62 -5.94 6.32 -21.58
N ASN A 63 -6.24 5.01 -21.51
CA ASN A 63 -6.86 4.27 -22.62
C ASN A 63 -8.35 4.58 -22.77
N GLU A 64 -9.05 4.93 -21.68
CA GLU A 64 -10.45 5.35 -21.73
C GLU A 64 -10.62 6.75 -22.35
N ASN A 65 -9.68 7.67 -22.07
CA ASN A 65 -9.70 9.03 -22.64
C ASN A 65 -9.24 9.13 -24.12
N ASN A 66 -8.65 8.07 -24.70
CA ASN A 66 -8.21 8.02 -26.10
C ASN A 66 -9.22 7.31 -27.04
N LYS A 67 -10.45 7.09 -26.59
CA LYS A 67 -11.51 6.40 -27.32
C LYS A 67 -12.70 7.32 -27.52
#